data_AF-A0AAN6GBR1-F1
#
_entry.id   AF-A0AAN6GBR1-F1
#
_cell.length_a   1.000
_cell.length_b   1.000
_cell.length_c   1.000
_cell.angle_alpha   90.00
_cell.angle_beta   90.00
_cell.angle_gamma   90.00
#
_symmetry.space_group_name_H-M   'P 1'
#
loop_
_entity.id
_entity.type
_entity.pdbx_description
1 polymer ?
#
loop_
_entity_poly.entity_id
_entity_poly.type
_entity_poly.pdbx_seq_one_letter_code
_entity_poly.pdbx_strand_id
1 'polypeptide(L)'
;MARFAFAALATLALTALTSASPVELDVRQNRNPTCGTAGDATLSDCQALVDNWPNFGNYERTCTYSISSTAYNPACYGNCCVYVTTNQARWDNPDSDFGDVRSAARTILGCADASVGKVNGVIDVEQDGVEGRVCLSDTAGCGDCFSD
;
A
#
# COMPACT_ATOMS: atom_id res chain seq x y z
N MET A 1 64.26 24.61 -34.42
CA MET A 1 63.50 24.70 -33.16
C MET A 1 62.02 24.70 -33.52
N ALA A 2 61.37 23.53 -33.46
CA ALA A 2 59.97 23.35 -33.87
C ALA A 2 59.06 23.49 -32.64
N ARG A 3 58.01 24.30 -32.76
CA ARG A 3 57.03 24.59 -31.71
C ARG A 3 56.09 23.39 -31.56
N PHE A 4 56.01 22.84 -30.34
CA PHE A 4 55.01 21.85 -29.97
C PHE A 4 53.74 22.51 -29.42
N ALA A 5 52.63 21.81 -29.71
CA ALA A 5 51.22 22.16 -29.61
C ALA A 5 50.72 22.53 -28.20
N PHE A 6 49.47 23.00 -28.12
CA PHE A 6 48.38 22.32 -27.40
C PHE A 6 47.05 23.01 -27.77
N ALA A 7 46.26 22.38 -28.64
CA ALA A 7 44.88 22.79 -28.92
C ALA A 7 43.95 22.08 -27.92
N ALA A 8 43.29 22.85 -27.07
CA ALA A 8 42.29 22.35 -26.14
C ALA A 8 40.97 22.09 -26.88
N LEU A 9 40.53 20.83 -26.93
CA LEU A 9 39.20 20.44 -27.40
C LEU A 9 38.29 20.26 -26.19
N ALA A 10 37.42 21.23 -25.96
CA ALA A 10 36.34 21.15 -24.98
C ALA A 10 35.10 20.52 -25.64
N THR A 11 34.80 19.28 -25.29
CA THR A 11 33.55 18.60 -25.69
C THR A 11 32.43 18.95 -24.71
N LEU A 12 31.44 19.73 -25.15
CA LEU A 12 30.17 19.91 -24.45
C LEU A 12 29.31 18.64 -24.63
N ALA A 13 29.04 17.93 -23.55
CA ALA A 13 28.01 16.89 -23.51
C ALA A 13 26.66 17.55 -23.16
N LEU A 14 25.70 17.48 -24.09
CA LEU A 14 24.34 17.97 -23.90
C LEU A 14 23.51 16.82 -23.29
N THR A 15 23.24 16.87 -21.99
CA THR A 15 22.32 15.93 -21.33
C THR A 15 20.88 16.29 -21.68
N ALA A 16 20.22 15.46 -22.48
CA ALA A 16 18.79 15.55 -22.73
C ALA A 16 18.01 15.16 -21.47
N LEU A 17 17.39 16.14 -20.82
CA LEU A 17 16.35 15.93 -19.82
C LEU A 17 15.09 15.50 -20.57
N THR A 18 14.89 14.19 -20.69
CA THR A 18 13.58 13.62 -21.02
C THR A 18 12.67 13.86 -19.82
N SER A 19 11.87 14.93 -19.88
CA SER A 19 10.69 15.09 -19.04
C SER A 19 9.70 13.99 -19.39
N ALA A 20 9.73 12.90 -18.61
CA ALA A 20 8.64 11.93 -18.61
C ALA A 20 7.42 12.63 -18.01
N SER A 21 6.44 12.97 -18.86
CA SER A 21 5.11 13.35 -18.40
C SER A 21 4.55 12.18 -17.58
N PRO A 22 3.91 12.42 -16.41
CA PRO A 22 3.19 11.37 -15.74
C PRO A 22 2.04 10.93 -16.67
N VAL A 23 2.08 9.66 -17.06
CA VAL A 23 0.93 8.98 -17.66
C VAL A 23 -0.16 8.98 -16.58
N GLU A 24 -1.13 9.88 -16.68
CA GLU A 24 -2.38 9.76 -15.94
C GLU A 24 -3.11 8.53 -16.48
N LEU A 25 -2.89 7.40 -15.82
CA LEU A 25 -3.70 6.20 -15.96
C LEU A 25 -5.03 6.45 -15.22
N ASP A 26 -5.99 7.03 -15.95
CA ASP A 26 -7.40 7.04 -15.56
C ASP A 26 -7.99 5.62 -15.75
N VAL A 27 -7.78 4.74 -14.78
CA VAL A 27 -8.44 3.42 -14.71
C VAL A 27 -8.86 3.12 -13.25
N ARG A 28 -10.09 3.52 -12.93
CA ARG A 28 -11.04 2.80 -12.04
C ARG A 28 -10.62 2.41 -10.62
N GLN A 29 -9.84 3.24 -9.91
CA GLN A 29 -9.90 3.27 -8.44
C GLN A 29 -10.68 4.53 -8.01
N ASN A 30 -12.02 4.43 -7.91
CA ASN A 30 -12.81 5.50 -7.29
C ASN A 30 -12.73 5.46 -5.75
N ARG A 31 -11.61 5.07 -5.13
CA ARG A 31 -11.59 4.94 -3.66
C ARG A 31 -10.26 5.41 -3.11
N ASN A 32 -10.20 6.71 -2.81
CA ASN A 32 -9.28 7.20 -1.79
C ASN A 32 -9.50 6.37 -0.51
N PRO A 33 -8.43 6.03 0.22
CA PRO A 33 -8.59 5.34 1.48
C PRO A 33 -9.43 6.22 2.42
N THR A 34 -10.38 5.62 3.11
CA THR A 34 -11.02 6.25 4.26
C THR A 34 -10.07 6.11 5.44
N CYS A 35 -9.53 7.23 5.90
CA CYS A 35 -8.67 7.26 7.07
C CYS A 35 -9.52 7.22 8.33
N GLY A 36 -9.30 6.19 9.13
CA GLY A 36 -10.08 5.92 10.34
C GLY A 36 -9.38 6.37 11.61
N THR A 37 -10.05 6.22 12.75
CA THR A 37 -9.48 6.47 14.09
C THR A 37 -9.49 5.25 15.00
N ALA A 38 -10.11 4.14 14.56
CA ALA A 38 -10.26 2.94 15.37
C ALA A 38 -9.10 1.93 15.22
N GLY A 39 -8.44 1.58 16.33
CA GLY A 39 -7.35 0.59 16.34
C GLY A 39 -6.07 1.12 15.69
N ASP A 40 -5.45 2.10 16.33
CA ASP A 40 -4.25 2.78 15.85
C ASP A 40 -3.01 1.87 15.81
N ALA A 41 -2.78 1.29 14.63
CA ALA A 41 -1.55 0.58 14.36
C ALA A 41 -0.37 1.55 14.38
N THR A 42 0.76 1.09 14.90
CA THR A 42 2.01 1.82 14.91
C THR A 42 2.53 1.92 13.48
N LEU A 43 2.77 3.14 13.01
CA LEU A 43 3.18 3.41 11.63
C LEU A 43 4.43 2.62 11.23
N SER A 44 5.44 2.55 12.12
CA SER A 44 6.68 1.81 11.85
C SER A 44 6.43 0.31 11.66
N ASP A 45 5.46 -0.26 12.36
CA ASP A 45 5.10 -1.68 12.23
C ASP A 45 4.39 -1.92 10.90
N CYS A 46 3.52 -1.00 10.48
CA CYS A 46 2.85 -1.10 9.17
C CYS A 46 3.80 -0.88 8.00
N GLN A 47 4.76 0.04 8.13
CA GLN A 47 5.83 0.20 7.14
C GLN A 47 6.66 -1.09 7.05
N ALA A 48 7.09 -1.64 8.19
CA ALA A 48 7.83 -2.88 8.23
C ALA A 48 7.05 -4.07 7.63
N LEU A 49 5.73 -4.13 7.85
CA LEU A 49 4.84 -5.13 7.23
C LEU A 49 4.86 -5.02 5.71
N VAL A 50 4.70 -3.82 5.16
CA VAL A 50 4.66 -3.55 3.71
C VAL A 50 6.02 -3.82 3.05
N ASP A 51 7.10 -3.44 3.73
CA ASP A 51 8.47 -3.63 3.27
C ASP A 51 8.88 -5.10 3.31
N ASN A 52 8.49 -5.82 4.36
CA ASN A 52 8.73 -7.26 4.54
C ASN A 52 7.46 -8.08 4.28
N TRP A 53 6.79 -7.79 3.16
CA TRP A 53 5.50 -8.39 2.82
C TRP A 53 5.57 -9.91 2.91
N PRO A 54 4.91 -10.53 3.90
CA PRO A 54 5.08 -11.95 4.16
C PRO A 54 4.23 -12.76 3.16
N ASN A 55 4.58 -14.03 3.00
CA ASN A 55 3.81 -14.95 2.16
C ASN A 55 2.53 -15.34 2.92
N PHE A 56 1.38 -14.82 2.50
CA PHE A 56 0.10 -14.99 3.18
C PHE A 56 -0.64 -16.28 2.81
N GLY A 57 -1.52 -16.72 3.72
CA GLY A 57 -2.37 -17.91 3.50
C GLY A 57 -3.19 -18.37 4.69
N ASN A 58 -3.11 -17.71 5.85
CA ASN A 58 -3.89 -18.08 7.03
C ASN A 58 -5.17 -17.26 7.16
N TYR A 59 -6.26 -17.73 6.54
CA TYR A 59 -7.61 -17.16 6.69
C TYR A 59 -8.39 -17.73 7.87
N GLU A 60 -7.76 -18.52 8.75
CA GLU A 60 -8.44 -19.09 9.91
C GLU A 60 -8.68 -18.03 11.00
N ARG A 61 -7.80 -17.03 11.06
CA ARG A 61 -8.00 -15.87 11.93
C ARG A 61 -9.06 -14.99 11.32
N THR A 62 -10.20 -14.92 11.99
CA THR A 62 -11.34 -14.12 11.57
C THR A 62 -11.77 -13.17 12.68
N CYS A 63 -12.47 -12.12 12.29
CA CYS A 63 -13.22 -11.28 13.20
C CYS A 63 -14.59 -10.96 12.61
N THR A 64 -15.52 -10.55 13.47
CA THR A 64 -16.79 -10.00 13.03
C THR A 64 -16.63 -8.50 12.84
N TYR A 65 -17.03 -8.00 11.68
CA TYR A 65 -17.23 -6.57 11.44
C TYR A 65 -18.72 -6.32 11.18
N SER A 66 -19.19 -5.12 11.50
CA SER A 66 -20.63 -4.83 11.55
C SER A 66 -21.38 -5.85 12.44
N ILE A 67 -22.62 -6.23 12.09
CA ILE A 67 -23.50 -7.06 12.92
C ILE A 67 -23.21 -8.56 12.74
N SER A 68 -22.84 -9.01 11.53
CA SER A 68 -22.69 -10.44 11.23
C SER A 68 -21.71 -10.76 10.11
N SER A 69 -20.93 -9.77 9.65
CA SER A 69 -20.01 -9.97 8.52
C SER A 69 -18.66 -10.44 9.02
N THR A 70 -17.97 -11.26 8.22
CA THR A 70 -16.68 -11.83 8.60
C THR A 70 -15.56 -11.18 7.82
N ALA A 71 -14.56 -10.67 8.54
CA ALA A 71 -13.27 -10.29 7.97
C ALA A 71 -12.22 -11.31 8.39
N TYR A 72 -11.20 -11.45 7.56
CA TYR A 72 -10.06 -12.33 7.76
C TYR A 72 -8.84 -11.49 8.11
N ASN A 73 -7.99 -12.02 8.99
CA ASN A 73 -6.69 -11.47 9.33
C ASN A 73 -5.61 -12.42 8.80
N PRO A 74 -5.21 -12.28 7.53
CA PRO A 74 -4.12 -13.07 6.97
C PRO A 74 -2.76 -12.73 7.58
N ALA A 75 -2.64 -11.56 8.22
CA ALA A 75 -1.40 -10.83 8.34
C ALA A 75 -1.27 -9.96 9.58
N CYS A 76 -0.20 -10.13 10.33
CA CYS A 76 0.25 -9.10 11.26
C CYS A 76 1.77 -9.03 11.32
N TYR A 77 2.29 -7.83 11.56
CA TYR A 77 3.66 -7.59 11.97
C TYR A 77 3.64 -6.57 13.11
N GLY A 78 4.25 -6.93 14.25
CA GLY A 78 4.15 -6.11 15.46
C GLY A 78 2.69 -5.91 15.86
N ASN A 79 2.26 -4.66 16.05
CA ASN A 79 0.85 -4.36 16.29
C ASN A 79 0.03 -4.14 15.00
N CYS A 80 0.66 -4.01 13.83
CA CYS A 80 -0.04 -3.72 12.58
C CYS A 80 -0.57 -4.99 11.93
N CYS A 81 -1.85 -5.01 11.58
CA CYS A 81 -2.50 -6.13 10.92
C CYS A 81 -3.23 -5.69 9.65
N VAL A 82 -3.22 -6.57 8.65
CA VAL A 82 -4.07 -6.42 7.47
C VAL A 82 -5.33 -7.23 7.70
N TYR A 83 -6.47 -6.61 7.43
CA TYR A 83 -7.77 -7.25 7.46
C TYR A 83 -8.42 -7.17 6.09
N VAL A 84 -9.17 -8.20 5.74
CA VAL A 84 -9.81 -8.33 4.43
C VAL A 84 -11.21 -8.92 4.53
N THR A 85 -12.13 -8.48 3.69
CA THR A 85 -13.51 -9.03 3.66
C THR A 85 -13.68 -10.21 2.72
N THR A 86 -12.67 -10.52 1.91
CA THR A 86 -12.66 -11.64 0.98
C THR A 86 -11.36 -12.42 1.10
N ASN A 87 -11.46 -13.75 1.08
CA ASN A 87 -10.31 -14.66 0.98
C ASN A 87 -9.93 -14.95 -0.48
N GLN A 88 -10.59 -14.30 -1.45
CA GLN A 88 -10.38 -14.48 -2.89
C GLN A 88 -9.59 -13.33 -3.55
N ALA A 89 -9.24 -12.26 -2.81
CA ALA A 89 -8.38 -11.20 -3.35
C ALA A 89 -7.03 -11.79 -3.79
N ARG A 90 -6.39 -11.26 -4.83
CA ARG A 90 -4.96 -11.59 -5.07
C ARG A 90 -4.11 -10.83 -4.06
N TRP A 91 -3.16 -11.54 -3.45
CA TRP A 91 -2.41 -11.09 -2.28
C TRP A 91 -1.06 -10.47 -2.62
N ASP A 92 -0.47 -10.92 -3.72
CA ASP A 92 0.88 -10.55 -4.17
C ASP A 92 0.97 -10.87 -5.66
N ASN A 93 0.26 -10.09 -6.49
CA ASN A 93 0.49 -10.15 -7.92
C ASN A 93 1.38 -8.97 -8.27
N PRO A 94 2.70 -9.17 -8.39
CA PRO A 94 3.63 -8.08 -8.68
C PRO A 94 3.37 -7.42 -10.04
N ASP A 95 2.60 -8.08 -10.92
CA ASP A 95 2.15 -7.57 -12.21
C ASP A 95 0.73 -6.97 -12.15
N SER A 96 0.03 -7.02 -10.99
CA SER A 96 -1.18 -6.22 -10.81
C SER A 96 -0.77 -4.83 -10.39
N ASP A 97 -0.87 -3.90 -11.33
CA ASP A 97 -0.62 -2.48 -11.04
C ASP A 97 -1.54 -1.98 -9.91
N PHE A 98 -2.78 -2.49 -9.84
CA PHE A 98 -3.80 -2.05 -8.88
C PHE A 98 -4.81 -3.18 -8.61
N GLY A 99 -5.12 -3.43 -7.33
CA GLY A 99 -6.14 -4.39 -6.89
C GLY A 99 -5.66 -5.36 -5.82
N ASP A 100 -4.36 -5.66 -5.76
CA ASP A 100 -3.83 -6.55 -4.72
C ASP A 100 -3.79 -5.91 -3.32
N VAL A 101 -3.77 -6.79 -2.33
CA VAL A 101 -3.84 -6.40 -0.93
C VAL A 101 -2.61 -5.61 -0.49
N ARG A 102 -1.45 -5.85 -1.12
CA ARG A 102 -0.21 -5.12 -0.83
C ARG A 102 -0.29 -3.66 -1.27
N SER A 103 -0.80 -3.42 -2.47
CA SER A 103 -0.97 -2.08 -3.03
C SER A 103 -2.01 -1.30 -2.24
N ALA A 104 -3.11 -1.94 -1.84
CA ALA A 104 -4.09 -1.37 -0.93
C ALA A 104 -3.47 -0.96 0.42
N ALA A 105 -2.68 -1.83 1.04
CA ALA A 105 -1.97 -1.53 2.28
C ALA A 105 -1.00 -0.34 2.12
N ARG A 106 -0.26 -0.27 1.01
CA ARG A 106 0.61 0.88 0.67
C ARG A 106 -0.18 2.17 0.57
N THR A 107 -1.34 2.16 -0.08
CA THR A 107 -2.21 3.33 -0.20
C THR A 107 -2.72 3.79 1.18
N ILE A 108 -3.10 2.87 2.06
CA ILE A 108 -3.56 3.18 3.43
C ILE A 108 -2.44 3.80 4.28
N LEU A 109 -1.15 3.54 4.03
CA LEU A 109 -0.08 4.27 4.71
C LEU A 109 -0.15 5.78 4.50
N GLY A 110 -0.82 6.26 3.45
CA GLY A 110 -1.15 7.68 3.25
C GLY A 110 -2.10 8.26 4.30
N CYS A 111 -2.82 7.43 5.04
CA CYS A 111 -3.66 7.82 6.19
C CYS A 111 -2.90 7.98 7.49
N ALA A 112 -1.57 7.77 7.49
CA ALA A 112 -0.78 7.84 8.70
C ALA A 112 -0.74 9.27 9.27
N ASP A 113 -1.01 9.42 10.56
CA ASP A 113 -0.70 10.63 11.31
C ASP A 113 0.74 10.53 11.85
N ALA A 114 1.66 11.19 11.13
CA ALA A 114 3.07 11.24 11.47
C ALA A 114 3.35 11.92 12.83
N SER A 115 2.41 12.71 13.36
CA SER A 115 2.54 13.42 14.63
C SER A 115 2.39 12.49 15.83
N VAL A 116 1.61 11.41 15.67
CA VAL A 116 1.38 10.40 16.70
C VAL A 116 1.97 9.03 16.33
N GLY A 117 2.49 8.89 15.11
CA GLY A 117 3.10 7.65 14.62
C GLY A 117 2.10 6.52 14.46
N LYS A 118 0.86 6.86 14.09
CA LYS A 118 -0.26 5.92 13.99
C LYS A 118 -0.83 5.89 12.57
N VAL A 119 -1.40 4.74 12.20
CA VAL A 119 -2.10 4.56 10.94
C VAL A 119 -3.31 3.66 11.13
N ASN A 120 -4.41 4.07 10.54
CA ASN A 120 -5.59 3.26 10.35
C ASN A 120 -6.29 3.73 9.08
N GLY A 121 -6.78 2.79 8.28
CA GLY A 121 -7.67 3.11 7.19
C GLY A 121 -8.15 1.89 6.45
N VAL A 122 -9.14 2.13 5.62
CA VAL A 122 -9.79 1.12 4.80
C VAL A 122 -9.93 1.61 3.38
N ILE A 123 -9.74 0.70 2.44
CA ILE A 123 -9.90 0.95 1.01
C ILE A 123 -10.62 -0.24 0.41
N ASP A 124 -11.59 0.01 -0.46
CA ASP A 124 -12.18 -1.10 -1.22
C ASP A 124 -11.31 -1.45 -2.43
N VAL A 125 -11.28 -2.74 -2.72
CA VAL A 125 -10.55 -3.35 -3.81
C VAL A 125 -11.54 -4.10 -4.69
N GLU A 126 -11.34 -4.05 -5.99
CA GLU A 126 -12.07 -4.87 -6.95
C GLU A 126 -11.03 -5.63 -7.77
N GLN A 127 -11.19 -6.94 -7.87
CA GLN A 127 -10.31 -7.80 -8.67
C GLN A 127 -11.11 -8.86 -9.40
N ASP A 128 -10.91 -8.96 -10.72
CA ASP A 128 -11.60 -9.95 -11.58
C ASP A 128 -13.14 -9.96 -11.39
N GLY A 129 -13.73 -8.80 -11.06
CA GLY A 129 -15.16 -8.64 -10.78
C GLY A 129 -15.60 -9.03 -9.36
N VAL A 130 -14.66 -9.35 -8.47
CA VAL A 130 -14.90 -9.60 -7.05
C VAL A 130 -14.58 -8.34 -6.25
N GLU A 131 -15.60 -7.77 -5.60
CA GLU A 131 -15.43 -6.66 -4.67
C GLU A 131 -15.00 -7.15 -3.28
N GLY A 132 -14.11 -6.40 -2.64
CA GLY A 132 -13.64 -6.64 -1.29
C GLY A 132 -13.15 -5.35 -0.64
N ARG A 133 -12.78 -5.44 0.64
CA ARG A 133 -12.18 -4.33 1.39
C ARG A 133 -10.89 -4.78 2.03
N VAL A 134 -9.91 -3.90 2.05
CA VAL A 134 -8.65 -4.05 2.76
C VAL A 134 -8.57 -2.97 3.81
N CYS A 135 -8.21 -3.37 5.01
CA CYS A 135 -8.03 -2.49 6.16
C CYS A 135 -6.62 -2.70 6.74
N LEU A 136 -5.98 -1.61 7.17
CA LEU A 136 -4.85 -1.66 8.11
C LEU A 136 -5.29 -1.10 9.44
N SER A 137 -5.12 -1.89 10.50
CA SER A 137 -5.45 -1.49 11.86
C SER A 137 -4.64 -2.33 12.84
N ASP A 138 -4.73 -2.04 14.15
CA ASP A 138 -4.08 -2.85 15.16
C ASP A 138 -4.76 -4.23 15.35
N THR A 139 -4.21 -5.08 16.21
CA THR A 139 -4.77 -6.41 16.50
C THR A 139 -6.20 -6.38 17.09
N ALA A 140 -6.66 -5.25 17.61
CA ALA A 140 -7.98 -5.09 18.24
C ALA A 140 -8.99 -4.38 17.31
N GLY A 141 -8.54 -3.60 16.33
CA GLY A 141 -9.40 -2.77 15.48
C GLY A 141 -10.05 -3.46 14.29
N CYS A 142 -9.94 -4.78 14.14
CA CYS A 142 -10.47 -5.54 13.00
C CYS A 142 -11.94 -5.22 12.65
N GLY A 143 -12.82 -5.13 13.65
CA GLY A 143 -14.25 -4.87 13.43
C GLY A 143 -14.57 -3.40 13.16
N ASP A 144 -13.88 -2.50 13.84
CA ASP A 144 -14.13 -1.06 13.78
C ASP A 144 -13.53 -0.44 12.51
N CYS A 145 -12.41 -0.99 12.02
CA CYS A 145 -11.72 -0.48 10.84
C CYS A 145 -12.55 -0.58 9.54
N PHE A 146 -13.52 -1.50 9.45
CA PHE A 146 -14.47 -1.53 8.32
C PHE A 146 -15.72 -0.67 8.54
N SER A 147 -15.88 -0.13 9.74
CA SER A 147 -17.04 0.69 10.13
C SER A 147 -16.75 2.20 10.06
N ASP A 148 -15.48 2.57 9.88
CA ASP A 148 -15.00 3.93 9.57
C ASP A 148 -15.39 4.40 8.16
#